data_AF-A0A2D7I312-F1
#
_entry.id   AF-A0A2D7I312-F1
#
_cell.length_a   1.000
_cell.length_b   1.000
_cell.length_c   1.000
_cell.angle_alpha   90.00
_cell.angle_beta   90.00
_cell.angle_gamma   90.00
#
_symmetry.space_group_name_H-M   'P 1'
#
loop_
_entity.id
_entity.type
_entity.pdbx_description
1 polymer ?
#
loop_
_entity_poly.entity_id
_entity_poly.type
_entity_poly.pdbx_seq_one_letter_code
_entity_poly.pdbx_strand_id
1 'polypeptide(L)'
;MKLSLKNQTSSLSIILCLSFLWMMFCPLALADDTQRAITTIVGARSNSDGSSKIDSQTIEECIQSLPSASELEPVVNAQSKFLKMINGDINDNRSVRTYSAEINLTYVIYRKRLIVVTTSSIEKSEPVFKEVDGRFNETQSFTSNSQNGDAYAGREYVHDYYFSTPEAAIADVTQRAKAWLSQKRSVMCNPS
;
A
#
# COMPACT_ATOMS: atom_id res chain seq x y z
N MET A 1 -48.36 -17.59 51.21
CA MET A 1 -49.08 -18.70 50.54
C MET A 1 -48.20 -19.23 49.41
N LYS A 2 -48.12 -20.55 49.16
CA LYS A 2 -47.24 -21.15 48.13
C LYS A 2 -48.04 -21.57 46.89
N LEU A 3 -47.51 -21.29 45.70
CA LEU A 3 -47.71 -21.95 44.39
C LEU A 3 -46.66 -21.28 43.46
N SER A 4 -45.60 -21.89 42.94
CA SER A 4 -45.20 -23.28 42.66
C SER A 4 -45.87 -23.92 41.43
N LEU A 5 -45.28 -23.71 40.26
CA LEU A 5 -45.35 -24.63 39.12
C LEU A 5 -43.98 -24.69 38.42
N LYS A 6 -43.46 -25.91 38.22
CA LYS A 6 -42.24 -26.19 37.43
C LYS A 6 -42.61 -26.26 35.95
N ASN A 7 -41.61 -26.29 35.07
CA ASN A 7 -41.66 -27.22 33.94
C ASN A 7 -40.30 -27.90 33.66
N GLN A 8 -40.33 -29.06 33.02
CA GLN A 8 -39.22 -30.03 32.89
C GLN A 8 -39.38 -30.89 31.61
N THR A 9 -38.35 -31.50 31.01
CA THR A 9 -36.91 -31.49 31.36
C THR A 9 -36.10 -30.67 30.33
N SER A 10 -35.37 -31.13 29.30
CA SER A 10 -34.92 -32.45 28.79
C SER A 10 -33.37 -32.50 28.73
N SER A 11 -32.76 -33.61 28.27
CA SER A 11 -31.29 -33.82 28.37
C SER A 11 -30.76 -34.98 27.51
N LEU A 12 -29.41 -35.13 27.50
CA LEU A 12 -28.59 -36.32 27.17
C LEU A 12 -28.38 -36.77 25.71
N SER A 13 -27.10 -36.71 25.27
CA SER A 13 -26.27 -37.74 24.57
C SER A 13 -25.14 -37.01 23.82
N ILE A 14 -23.82 -37.13 24.08
CA ILE A 14 -22.91 -38.24 24.46
C ILE A 14 -22.52 -39.17 23.28
N ILE A 15 -21.69 -38.64 22.37
CA ILE A 15 -20.78 -39.32 21.41
C ILE A 15 -19.58 -38.34 21.22
N LEU A 16 -18.30 -38.58 21.54
CA LEU A 16 -17.51 -39.73 22.00
C LEU A 16 -16.91 -40.63 20.87
N CYS A 17 -15.63 -41.03 21.03
CA CYS A 17 -14.76 -41.80 20.10
C CYS A 17 -14.22 -41.01 18.88
N LEU A 18 -12.99 -41.25 18.37
CA LEU A 18 -11.87 -42.08 18.83
C LEU A 18 -10.50 -41.47 18.41
N SER A 19 -9.42 -41.88 19.08
CA SER A 19 -8.03 -41.49 18.81
C SER A 19 -7.29 -42.41 17.83
N PHE A 20 -6.50 -41.83 16.90
CA PHE A 20 -5.32 -42.43 16.26
C PHE A 20 -4.43 -41.24 15.81
N LEU A 21 -3.21 -40.99 16.29
CA LEU A 21 -2.06 -41.82 16.70
C LEU A 21 -1.24 -42.42 15.53
N TRP A 22 -0.67 -41.55 14.70
CA TRP A 22 0.52 -41.86 13.89
C TRP A 22 1.61 -40.81 14.16
N MET A 23 2.41 -41.05 15.21
CA MET A 23 3.78 -40.52 15.31
C MET A 23 4.76 -41.52 14.68
N MET A 24 6.04 -41.12 14.58
CA MET A 24 7.18 -41.93 14.12
C MET A 24 7.28 -42.17 12.61
N PHE A 25 7.87 -41.19 11.90
CA PHE A 25 9.07 -41.50 11.11
C PHE A 25 10.07 -40.34 11.15
N CYS A 26 11.33 -40.68 11.39
CA CYS A 26 12.53 -39.86 11.36
C CYS A 26 13.68 -40.82 10.98
N PRO A 27 14.85 -40.39 10.48
CA PRO A 27 15.33 -39.00 10.34
C PRO A 27 15.95 -38.68 8.95
N LEU A 28 16.66 -37.54 8.87
CA LEU A 28 17.79 -37.26 7.96
C LEU A 28 17.57 -37.46 6.45
N ALA A 29 17.24 -36.35 5.77
CA ALA A 29 17.82 -36.05 4.47
C ALA A 29 18.87 -34.94 4.65
N LEU A 30 20.07 -35.13 4.10
CA LEU A 30 21.11 -34.11 4.05
C LEU A 30 20.81 -33.09 2.96
N ALA A 31 21.31 -31.86 3.18
CA ALA A 31 21.61 -30.81 2.22
C ALA A 31 20.93 -30.85 0.83
N ASP A 32 20.14 -29.82 0.54
CA ASP A 32 20.46 -29.02 -0.64
C ASP A 32 20.37 -27.53 -0.28
N ASP A 33 21.50 -26.95 0.11
CA ASP A 33 21.64 -25.49 0.32
C ASP A 33 21.95 -24.82 -1.03
N THR A 34 21.13 -25.14 -2.04
CA THR A 34 21.12 -24.41 -3.31
C THR A 34 20.56 -23.03 -3.05
N GLN A 35 21.47 -22.11 -2.71
CA GLN A 35 21.29 -20.69 -2.95
C GLN A 35 20.66 -20.53 -4.32
N ARG A 36 19.41 -20.04 -4.34
CA ARG A 36 18.72 -19.73 -5.60
C ARG A 36 19.41 -18.53 -6.22
N ALA A 37 20.48 -18.78 -6.95
CA ALA A 37 20.97 -17.89 -7.98
C ALA A 37 19.77 -17.59 -8.89
N ILE A 38 19.20 -16.39 -8.75
CA ILE A 38 18.09 -15.94 -9.58
C ILE A 38 18.69 -15.59 -10.93
N THR A 39 19.00 -16.63 -11.71
CA THR A 39 19.54 -16.56 -13.07
C THR A 39 18.48 -15.94 -13.98
N THR A 40 18.37 -14.62 -13.89
CA THR A 40 17.47 -13.82 -14.72
C THR A 40 18.03 -13.91 -16.13
N ILE A 41 17.40 -14.72 -16.98
CA ILE A 41 17.79 -14.89 -18.37
C ILE A 41 17.50 -13.58 -19.10
N VAL A 42 18.50 -12.70 -19.17
CA VAL A 42 18.41 -11.43 -19.89
C VAL A 42 18.22 -11.74 -21.37
N GLY A 43 17.04 -11.39 -21.90
CA GLY A 43 16.66 -11.63 -23.28
C GLY A 43 17.44 -10.77 -24.28
N ALA A 44 18.70 -11.13 -24.52
CA ALA A 44 19.62 -10.43 -25.42
C ALA A 44 19.20 -10.59 -26.90
N ARG A 45 18.25 -9.77 -27.36
CA ARG A 45 18.02 -9.56 -28.79
C ARG A 45 19.21 -8.80 -29.37
N SER A 46 20.01 -9.50 -30.17
CA SER A 46 21.13 -8.91 -30.90
C SER A 46 20.63 -8.21 -32.17
N ASN A 47 20.79 -6.90 -32.22
CA ASN A 47 20.70 -6.11 -33.43
C ASN A 47 22.12 -5.79 -33.90
N SER A 48 22.46 -6.12 -35.15
CA SER A 48 23.81 -5.97 -35.73
C SER A 48 24.18 -4.53 -36.12
N ASP A 49 23.53 -3.53 -35.54
CA ASP A 49 23.59 -2.12 -35.97
C ASP A 49 24.86 -1.38 -35.46
N GLY A 50 25.81 -2.11 -34.88
CA GLY A 50 27.02 -1.56 -34.24
C GLY A 50 26.76 -0.72 -32.99
N SER A 51 25.51 -0.71 -32.48
CA SER A 51 25.07 0.11 -31.36
C SER A 51 25.32 -0.56 -30.00
N SER A 52 25.61 0.27 -28.99
CA SER A 52 25.69 -0.17 -27.59
C SER A 52 24.31 -0.09 -26.96
N LYS A 53 23.74 -1.23 -26.53
CA LYS A 53 22.52 -1.25 -25.71
C LYS A 53 22.92 -1.20 -24.24
N ILE A 54 22.27 -0.30 -23.49
CA ILE A 54 22.32 -0.27 -22.03
C ILE A 54 20.95 -0.72 -21.53
N ASP A 55 20.93 -1.75 -20.69
CA ASP A 55 19.75 -2.23 -19.97
C ASP A 55 19.94 -1.99 -18.46
N SER A 56 18.84 -1.86 -17.70
CA SER A 56 18.93 -1.63 -16.25
C SER A 56 17.79 -2.28 -15.47
N GLN A 57 18.15 -3.12 -14.51
CA GLN A 57 17.21 -3.84 -13.64
C GLN A 57 17.44 -3.44 -12.17
N THR A 58 16.38 -3.15 -11.42
CA THR A 58 16.47 -3.01 -9.97
C THR A 58 16.71 -4.38 -9.34
N ILE A 59 17.79 -4.52 -8.56
CA ILE A 59 18.10 -5.73 -7.78
C ILE A 59 17.44 -5.64 -6.40
N GLU A 60 17.53 -4.45 -5.79
CA GLU A 60 17.15 -4.19 -4.41
C GLU A 60 16.55 -2.79 -4.33
N GLU A 61 15.45 -2.65 -3.57
CA GLU A 61 14.85 -1.37 -3.22
C GLU A 61 14.34 -1.44 -1.78
N CYS A 62 14.74 -0.47 -0.96
CA CYS A 62 14.27 -0.33 0.42
C CYS A 62 14.16 1.15 0.79
N ILE A 63 13.29 1.46 1.76
CA ILE A 63 13.10 2.84 2.21
C ILE A 63 14.14 3.16 3.28
N GLN A 64 15.01 4.13 3.00
CA GLN A 64 16.08 4.52 3.91
C GLN A 64 15.57 5.44 5.03
N SER A 65 14.67 6.37 4.72
CA SER A 65 14.04 7.24 5.73
C SER A 65 12.62 7.64 5.34
N LEU A 66 11.71 7.51 6.31
CA LEU A 66 10.34 8.03 6.27
C LEU A 66 10.23 9.26 7.20
N PRO A 67 9.43 10.28 6.86
CA PRO A 67 9.10 11.36 7.78
C PRO A 67 8.29 10.83 8.98
N SER A 68 8.36 11.53 10.11
CA SER A 68 7.60 11.16 11.30
C SER A 68 6.11 11.52 11.16
N ALA A 69 5.26 10.86 11.95
CA ALA A 69 3.82 11.14 11.96
C ALA A 69 3.43 12.51 12.57
N SER A 70 4.44 13.27 13.04
CA SER A 70 4.38 14.65 13.54
C SER A 70 4.89 15.69 12.52
N GLU A 71 5.65 15.28 11.49
CA GLU A 71 6.07 16.12 10.36
C GLU A 71 5.00 16.20 9.25
N LEU A 72 3.77 15.79 9.54
CA LEU A 72 2.66 15.81 8.60
C LEU A 72 2.04 17.21 8.57
N GLU A 73 2.39 18.00 7.56
CA GLU A 73 1.83 19.34 7.31
C GLU A 73 0.72 19.29 6.23
N PRO A 74 -0.57 19.24 6.60
CA PRO A 74 -1.68 19.26 5.66
C PRO A 74 -1.98 20.68 5.18
N VAL A 75 -1.95 20.88 3.86
CA VAL A 75 -2.39 22.12 3.21
C VAL A 75 -3.90 22.02 2.94
N VAL A 76 -4.68 22.93 3.51
CA VAL A 76 -6.14 22.99 3.30
C VAL A 76 -6.49 23.89 2.11
N ASN A 77 -7.36 23.40 1.23
CA ASN A 77 -8.00 24.17 0.18
C ASN A 77 -9.49 24.36 0.53
N ALA A 78 -9.99 25.60 0.39
CA ALA A 78 -11.37 25.95 0.69
C ALA A 78 -12.03 26.54 -0.56
N GLN A 79 -13.04 25.87 -1.09
CA GLN A 79 -13.73 26.26 -2.32
C GLN A 79 -15.19 26.61 -2.03
N SER A 80 -15.77 27.56 -2.77
CA SER A 80 -17.18 27.90 -2.69
C SER A 80 -17.93 27.22 -3.83
N LYS A 81 -18.76 26.22 -3.51
CA LYS A 81 -19.53 25.44 -4.49
C LYS A 81 -21.02 25.67 -4.29
N PHE A 82 -21.76 25.96 -5.36
CA PHE A 82 -23.22 25.99 -5.30
C PHE A 82 -23.74 24.55 -5.28
N LEU A 83 -24.34 24.15 -4.16
CA LEU A 83 -24.91 22.82 -3.97
C LEU A 83 -26.43 22.87 -3.95
N LYS A 84 -27.03 21.72 -4.25
CA LYS A 84 -28.47 21.52 -4.36
C LYS A 84 -28.86 20.29 -3.57
N MET A 85 -29.99 20.36 -2.88
CA MET A 85 -30.48 19.30 -2.00
C MET A 85 -29.46 18.93 -0.90
N ILE A 86 -28.93 19.95 -0.22
CA ILE A 86 -27.92 19.79 0.83
C ILE A 86 -28.51 18.97 1.98
N ASN A 87 -27.79 17.91 2.38
CA ASN A 87 -28.20 16.95 3.40
C ASN A 87 -29.63 16.39 3.22
N GLY A 88 -30.11 16.35 1.97
CA GLY A 88 -31.40 15.75 1.59
C GLY A 88 -32.61 16.69 1.60
N ASP A 89 -32.49 17.93 2.13
CA ASP A 89 -33.59 18.90 2.02
C ASP A 89 -33.69 19.42 0.58
N ILE A 90 -34.77 19.04 -0.12
CA ILE A 90 -35.03 19.44 -1.51
C ILE A 90 -35.02 20.97 -1.72
N ASN A 91 -35.29 21.74 -0.67
CA ASN A 91 -35.32 23.20 -0.68
C ASN A 91 -33.95 23.83 -0.41
N ASP A 92 -33.02 23.14 0.25
CA ASP A 92 -31.70 23.69 0.58
C ASP A 92 -30.77 23.69 -0.66
N ASN A 93 -30.75 24.84 -1.33
CA ASN A 93 -30.02 25.08 -2.57
C ASN A 93 -29.24 26.40 -2.45
N ARG A 94 -27.97 26.33 -2.01
CA ARG A 94 -27.13 27.50 -1.70
C ARG A 94 -25.66 27.28 -2.02
N SER A 95 -24.90 28.37 -2.06
CA SER A 95 -23.44 28.30 -2.04
C SER A 95 -22.96 27.91 -0.65
N VAL A 96 -22.16 26.85 -0.55
CA VAL A 96 -21.48 26.43 0.68
C VAL A 96 -19.97 26.44 0.47
N ARG A 97 -19.22 26.50 1.57
CA ARG A 97 -17.78 26.23 1.53
C ARG A 97 -17.56 24.72 1.67
N THR A 98 -16.82 24.16 0.73
CA THR A 98 -16.37 22.76 0.72
C THR A 98 -14.87 22.75 0.92
N TYR A 99 -14.39 21.92 1.84
CA TYR A 99 -12.96 21.80 2.16
C TYR A 99 -12.36 20.54 1.55
N SER A 100 -11.08 20.62 1.20
CA SER A 100 -10.21 19.48 0.97
C SER A 100 -8.84 19.75 1.60
N ALA A 101 -8.07 18.70 1.84
CA ALA A 101 -6.71 18.81 2.39
C ALA A 101 -5.74 17.91 1.63
N GLU A 102 -4.50 18.35 1.52
CA GLU A 102 -3.42 17.65 0.82
C GLU A 102 -2.18 17.54 1.71
N ILE A 103 -1.52 16.38 1.73
CA ILE A 103 -0.20 16.17 2.34
C ILE A 103 0.74 15.65 1.26
N ASN A 104 1.89 16.28 1.10
CA ASN A 104 2.97 15.81 0.23
C ASN A 104 4.11 15.25 1.07
N LEU A 105 4.26 13.92 1.11
CA LEU A 105 5.33 13.25 1.86
C LEU A 105 6.54 12.96 0.99
N THR A 106 7.63 13.68 1.23
CA THR A 106 8.94 13.33 0.68
C THR A 106 9.64 12.30 1.57
N TYR A 107 10.22 11.27 0.96
CA TYR A 107 10.93 10.19 1.63
C TYR A 107 12.14 9.75 0.81
N VAL A 108 13.11 9.08 1.44
CA VAL A 108 14.33 8.62 0.76
C VAL A 108 14.28 7.12 0.55
N ILE A 109 14.45 6.68 -0.69
CA ILE A 109 14.69 5.27 -1.02
C ILE A 109 16.16 5.03 -1.32
N TYR A 110 16.64 3.85 -0.97
CA TYR A 110 17.86 3.27 -1.50
C TYR A 110 17.46 2.27 -2.60
N ARG A 111 18.13 2.33 -3.76
CA ARG A 111 17.85 1.46 -4.91
C ARG A 111 19.15 0.99 -5.54
N LYS A 112 19.41 -0.32 -5.50
CA LYS A 112 20.55 -0.98 -6.16
C LYS A 112 20.12 -1.48 -7.54
N ARG A 113 20.85 -1.13 -8.59
CA ARG A 113 20.55 -1.52 -9.98
C ARG A 113 21.70 -2.30 -10.60
N LEU A 114 21.36 -3.34 -11.36
CA LEU A 114 22.25 -3.99 -12.30
C LEU A 114 22.14 -3.25 -13.64
N ILE A 115 23.23 -2.65 -14.09
CA ILE A 115 23.37 -2.12 -15.44
C ILE A 115 24.04 -3.20 -16.30
N VAL A 116 23.43 -3.54 -17.43
CA VAL A 116 23.98 -4.48 -18.40
C VAL A 116 24.31 -3.71 -19.68
N VAL A 117 25.57 -3.70 -20.07
CA VAL A 117 26.02 -3.06 -21.32
C VAL A 117 26.39 -4.14 -22.33
N THR A 118 25.71 -4.17 -23.47
CA THR A 118 26.03 -5.02 -24.61
C THR A 118 26.42 -4.18 -25.82
N THR A 119 27.54 -4.53 -26.45
CA THR A 119 28.03 -3.91 -27.69
C THR A 119 27.88 -4.89 -28.85
N SER A 120 27.12 -4.55 -29.90
CA SER A 120 27.05 -5.42 -31.09
C SER A 120 28.15 -5.15 -32.13
N SER A 121 29.00 -4.14 -31.89
CA SER A 121 30.06 -3.67 -32.76
C SER A 121 31.35 -4.51 -32.74
N ILE A 122 31.45 -5.51 -31.85
CA ILE A 122 32.59 -6.42 -31.73
C ILE A 122 32.04 -7.85 -31.66
N GLU A 123 32.44 -8.73 -32.59
CA GLU A 123 32.13 -10.15 -32.47
C GLU A 123 32.74 -10.71 -31.17
N LYS A 124 31.87 -11.30 -30.33
CA LYS A 124 32.24 -11.97 -29.06
C LYS A 124 32.68 -11.04 -27.91
N SER A 125 32.27 -9.76 -27.90
CA SER A 125 32.35 -8.97 -26.65
C SER A 125 31.36 -9.51 -25.61
N GLU A 126 31.85 -9.91 -24.43
CA GLU A 126 31.00 -10.33 -23.31
C GLU A 126 30.21 -9.13 -22.72
N PRO A 127 28.98 -9.35 -22.21
CA PRO A 127 28.18 -8.30 -21.58
C PRO A 127 28.86 -7.78 -20.31
N VAL A 128 29.04 -6.46 -20.20
CA VAL A 128 29.58 -5.83 -19.00
C VAL A 128 28.45 -5.60 -18.00
N PHE A 129 28.54 -6.29 -16.87
CA PHE A 129 27.66 -6.10 -15.72
C PHE A 129 28.28 -5.09 -14.75
N LYS A 130 27.51 -4.06 -14.37
CA LYS A 130 27.90 -3.10 -13.35
C LYS A 130 26.77 -2.87 -12.36
N GLU A 131 27.01 -3.14 -11.08
CA GLU A 131 26.13 -2.70 -10.01
C GLU A 131 26.30 -1.19 -9.79
N VAL A 132 25.18 -0.49 -9.59
CA VAL A 132 25.13 0.92 -9.19
C VAL A 132 24.07 1.07 -8.11
N ASP A 133 24.49 1.49 -6.93
CA ASP A 133 23.63 1.90 -5.83
C ASP A 133 23.34 3.40 -5.88
N GLY A 134 22.33 3.84 -5.13
CA GLY A 134 21.95 5.24 -5.09
C GLY A 134 20.81 5.53 -4.12
N ARG A 135 20.75 6.79 -3.67
CA ARG A 135 19.71 7.33 -2.81
C ARG A 135 18.87 8.31 -3.60
N PHE A 136 17.55 8.16 -3.56
CA PHE A 136 16.61 8.95 -4.35
C PHE A 136 15.53 9.53 -3.44
N ASN A 137 15.25 10.81 -3.60
CA ASN A 137 14.11 11.46 -2.96
C ASN A 137 12.87 11.17 -3.83
N GLU A 138 11.89 10.49 -3.26
CA GLU A 138 10.58 10.25 -3.87
C GLU A 138 9.53 11.05 -3.09
N THR A 139 8.42 11.43 -3.72
CA THR A 139 7.32 12.16 -3.06
C THR A 139 5.99 11.48 -3.32
N GLN A 140 5.25 11.19 -2.24
CA GLN A 140 3.90 10.64 -2.29
C GLN A 140 2.89 11.70 -1.82
N SER A 141 2.06 12.17 -2.74
CA SER A 141 0.90 13.03 -2.45
C SER A 141 -0.26 12.21 -1.89
N PHE A 142 -0.99 12.79 -0.94
CA PHE A 142 -2.27 12.32 -0.42
C PHE A 142 -3.27 13.46 -0.46
N THR A 143 -4.44 13.24 -1.04
CA THR A 143 -5.58 14.16 -0.95
C THR A 143 -6.68 13.52 -0.10
N SER A 144 -7.41 14.36 0.64
CA SER A 144 -8.60 13.98 1.40
C SER A 144 -9.69 13.44 0.47
N ASN A 145 -10.23 12.26 0.77
CA ASN A 145 -11.27 11.61 -0.03
C ASN A 145 -12.64 12.23 0.26
N SER A 146 -13.23 12.92 -0.73
CA SER A 146 -14.52 13.59 -0.52
C SER A 146 -15.67 12.62 -0.20
N GLN A 147 -15.56 11.34 -0.58
CA GLN A 147 -16.51 10.27 -0.22
C GLN A 147 -16.52 9.94 1.29
N ASN A 148 -15.51 10.39 2.04
CA ASN A 148 -15.45 10.32 3.50
C ASN A 148 -15.97 11.63 4.16
N GLY A 149 -16.61 12.51 3.39
CA GLY A 149 -17.14 13.80 3.83
C GLY A 149 -18.32 13.70 4.79
N ASP A 150 -18.42 14.66 5.71
CA ASP A 150 -19.46 14.74 6.73
C ASP A 150 -20.79 15.32 6.23
N ALA A 151 -20.81 15.89 5.02
CA ALA A 151 -22.01 16.45 4.39
C ALA A 151 -22.19 15.92 2.95
N TYR A 152 -23.44 15.92 2.47
CA TYR A 152 -23.80 15.45 1.14
C TYR A 152 -24.72 16.42 0.40
N ALA A 153 -24.74 16.35 -0.93
CA ALA A 153 -25.64 17.08 -1.80
C ALA A 153 -25.90 16.30 -3.10
N GLY A 154 -26.97 16.63 -3.81
CA GLY A 154 -27.29 16.05 -5.12
C GLY A 154 -28.69 15.46 -5.22
N ARG A 155 -29.06 15.01 -6.42
CA ARG A 155 -30.42 14.52 -6.75
C ARG A 155 -30.43 13.02 -6.92
N GLU A 156 -31.35 12.35 -6.22
CA GLU A 156 -31.79 10.95 -6.43
C GLU A 156 -30.67 9.89 -6.52
N TYR A 157 -29.96 9.83 -7.65
CA TYR A 157 -28.93 8.85 -7.99
C TYR A 157 -27.50 9.43 -8.03
N VAL A 158 -27.35 10.75 -7.87
CA VAL A 158 -26.06 11.44 -7.84
C VAL A 158 -25.85 12.06 -6.46
N HIS A 159 -24.84 11.60 -5.73
CA HIS A 159 -24.48 12.06 -4.40
C HIS A 159 -23.04 12.59 -4.39
N ASP A 160 -22.91 13.92 -4.31
CA ASP A 160 -21.65 14.61 -4.05
C ASP A 160 -21.45 14.70 -2.52
N TYR A 161 -20.53 13.91 -1.98
CA TYR A 161 -20.04 14.06 -0.60
C TYR A 161 -18.90 15.09 -0.54
N TYR A 162 -18.81 15.83 0.56
CA TYR A 162 -17.81 16.85 0.80
C TYR A 162 -17.55 17.08 2.29
N PHE A 163 -16.37 17.63 2.63
CA PHE A 163 -16.09 18.08 3.99
C PHE A 163 -16.69 19.46 4.22
N SER A 164 -17.52 19.60 5.27
CA SER A 164 -18.10 20.89 5.68
C SER A 164 -17.17 21.70 6.61
N THR A 165 -16.13 21.05 7.14
CA THR A 165 -15.11 21.63 8.02
C THR A 165 -13.69 21.31 7.51
N PRO A 166 -12.71 22.21 7.71
CA PRO A 166 -11.32 21.93 7.37
C PRO A 166 -10.71 20.85 8.26
N GLU A 167 -11.13 20.74 9.53
CA GLU A 167 -10.65 19.73 10.48
C GLU A 167 -10.96 18.30 10.03
N ALA A 168 -12.14 18.06 9.45
CA ALA A 168 -12.52 16.75 8.92
C ALA A 168 -11.68 16.36 7.70
N ALA A 169 -11.43 17.31 6.79
CA ALA A 169 -10.55 17.09 5.63
C ALA A 169 -9.11 16.79 6.06
N ILE A 170 -8.59 17.54 7.05
CA ILE A 170 -7.28 17.30 7.68
C ILE A 170 -7.22 15.89 8.29
N ALA A 171 -8.26 15.48 9.03
CA ALA A 171 -8.30 14.19 9.71
C ALA A 171 -8.20 13.01 8.72
N ASP A 172 -8.98 13.04 7.63
CA ASP A 172 -8.97 11.99 6.60
C ASP A 172 -7.60 11.89 5.91
N VAL A 173 -7.04 13.01 5.40
CA VAL A 173 -5.75 12.98 4.71
C VAL A 173 -4.61 12.55 5.65
N THR A 174 -4.66 12.99 6.92
CA THR A 174 -3.70 12.60 7.96
C THR A 174 -3.80 11.12 8.31
N GLN A 175 -5.01 10.57 8.40
CA GLN A 175 -5.22 9.14 8.64
C GLN A 175 -4.70 8.29 7.47
N ARG A 176 -4.95 8.72 6.22
CA ARG A 176 -4.46 8.06 5.00
C ARG A 176 -2.92 8.06 4.94
N ALA A 177 -2.30 9.21 5.20
CA ALA A 177 -0.84 9.35 5.28
C ALA A 177 -0.23 8.49 6.39
N LYS A 178 -0.80 8.50 7.61
CA LYS A 178 -0.33 7.66 8.74
C LYS A 178 -0.47 6.16 8.46
N ALA A 179 -1.55 5.73 7.79
CA ALA A 179 -1.74 4.34 7.39
C ALA A 179 -0.66 3.89 6.38
N TRP A 180 -0.39 4.71 5.35
CA TRP A 180 0.69 4.44 4.38
C TRP A 180 2.07 4.41 5.04
N LEU A 181 2.39 5.37 5.92
CA LEU A 181 3.64 5.37 6.69
C LEU A 181 3.80 4.08 7.52
N SER A 182 2.71 3.61 8.15
CA SER A 182 2.72 2.35 8.90
C SER A 182 2.97 1.13 8.00
N GLN A 183 2.33 1.09 6.82
CA GLN A 183 2.56 0.04 5.81
C GLN A 183 4.00 0.07 5.26
N LYS A 184 4.58 1.25 5.05
CA LYS A 184 5.91 1.41 4.46
C LYS A 184 7.07 1.10 5.41
N ARG A 185 6.83 1.06 6.73
CA ARG A 185 7.85 0.66 7.72
C ARG A 185 8.33 -0.79 7.55
N SER A 186 7.53 -1.70 6.98
CA SER A 186 7.94 -3.09 6.73
C SER A 186 8.90 -3.27 5.55
N VAL A 187 9.08 -2.24 4.72
CA VAL A 187 10.02 -2.21 3.58
C VAL A 187 11.14 -1.18 3.79
N MET A 188 11.40 -0.81 5.04
CA MET A 188 12.59 -0.02 5.37
C MET A 188 13.86 -0.87 5.26
N CYS A 189 14.98 -0.21 4.96
CA CYS A 189 16.29 -0.87 4.90
C CYS A 189 16.66 -1.44 6.27
N ASN A 190 17.05 -2.71 6.33
CA ASN A 190 17.58 -3.30 7.56
C ASN A 190 18.92 -2.63 7.93
N PRO A 191 19.19 -2.34 9.22
CA PRO A 191 20.53 -1.93 9.64
C PRO A 191 21.49 -3.11 9.49
N SER A 192 22.53 -2.91 8.69
CA SER A 192 23.68 -3.81 8.47
C SER A 192 24.78 -3.58 9.50
#